data_AF-A0A442R2T1-F1
#
_entry.id   AF-A0A442R2T1-F1
#
_cell.length_a   1.000
_cell.length_b   1.000
_cell.length_c   1.000
_cell.angle_alpha   90.00
_cell.angle_beta   90.00
_cell.angle_gamma   90.00
#
_symmetry.space_group_name_H-M   'P 1'
#
loop_
_entity.id
_entity.type
_entity.pdbx_description
1 polymer ?
#
loop_
_entity_poly.entity_id
_entity_poly.type
_entity_poly.pdbx_seq_one_letter_code
_entity_poly.pdbx_strand_id
1 'polypeptide(L)' 'YENLPAPLKILADNLWAIHSNAYDYAAVRPRATAEEKRHFEEVFTSTIYETEHPVVRVHPETGEKSLL' A
#
# COMPACT_ATOMS: atom_id res chain seq x y z
N TYR A 1 13.59 4.36 -4.29
CA TYR A 1 13.59 5.23 -5.49
C TYR A 1 14.96 5.23 -6.16
N GLU A 2 16.06 5.50 -5.44
CA GLU A 2 17.38 5.71 -6.08
C GLU A 2 17.93 4.56 -6.91
N ASN A 3 17.67 3.32 -6.52
CA ASN A 3 18.16 2.13 -7.22
C ASN A 3 17.38 1.79 -8.50
N LEU A 4 16.31 2.54 -8.83
CA LEU A 4 15.55 2.31 -10.06
C LEU A 4 16.32 2.82 -11.29
N PRO A 5 16.36 2.05 -12.40
CA PRO A 5 16.75 2.56 -13.71
C PRO A 5 15.94 3.79 -14.10
N ALA A 6 16.53 4.69 -14.89
CA ALA A 6 15.91 5.96 -15.26
C ALA A 6 14.48 5.82 -15.84
N PRO A 7 14.18 4.85 -16.73
CA PRO A 7 12.81 4.66 -17.22
C PRO A 7 11.80 4.31 -16.11
N LEU A 8 12.22 3.53 -15.11
CA LEU A 8 11.36 3.14 -13.99
C LEU A 8 11.18 4.27 -12.97
N LYS A 9 12.17 5.16 -12.80
CA LYS A 9 12.00 6.39 -12.01
C LYS A 9 10.94 7.30 -12.63
N ILE A 10 10.98 7.51 -13.95
CA ILE A 10 9.99 8.32 -14.67
C ILE A 10 8.60 7.71 -14.52
N LEU A 11 8.48 6.38 -14.68
CA LEU A 11 7.20 5.71 -14.48
C LEU A 11 6.68 5.93 -13.05
N ALA A 12 7.51 5.64 -12.04
CA ALA A 12 7.12 5.77 -10.64
C ALA A 12 6.73 7.21 -10.26
N ASP A 13 7.43 8.22 -10.78
CA ASP A 13 7.14 9.63 -10.56
C ASP A 13 5.74 10.06 -11.07
N ASN A 14 5.19 9.34 -12.05
CA ASN A 14 3.90 9.67 -12.67
C ASN A 14 2.75 8.73 -12.27
N LEU A 15 3.02 7.71 -11.46
CA LEU A 15 2.01 6.74 -11.05
C LEU A 15 1.32 7.15 -9.75
N TRP A 16 0.04 6.81 -9.68
CA TRP A 16 -0.79 6.88 -8.49
C TRP A 16 -1.29 5.47 -8.15
N ALA A 17 -1.37 5.18 -6.86
CA ALA A 17 -1.86 3.91 -6.34
C ALA A 17 -3.04 4.16 -5.40
N ILE A 18 -4.10 3.37 -5.55
CA ILE A 18 -5.19 3.33 -4.58
C ILE A 18 -4.78 2.34 -3.48
N HIS A 19 -4.71 2.83 -2.26
CA HIS A 19 -4.45 2.01 -1.09
C HIS A 19 -5.77 1.80 -0.35
N SER A 20 -6.07 0.54 -0.02
CA SER A 20 -7.28 0.16 0.70
C SER A 20 -6.95 -0.71 1.91
N ASN A 21 -7.73 -0.58 2.98
CA ASN A 21 -7.69 -1.52 4.09
C ASN A 21 -8.34 -2.88 3.75
N ALA A 22 -9.12 -2.97 2.66
CA ALA A 22 -9.63 -4.23 2.12
C ALA A 22 -8.60 -4.96 1.26
N TYR A 23 -7.43 -5.22 1.83
CA TYR A 23 -6.41 -6.05 1.17
C TYR A 23 -6.69 -7.53 1.39
N ASP A 24 -6.16 -8.39 0.51
CA ASP A 24 -6.36 -9.85 0.60
C ASP A 24 -5.60 -10.45 1.79
N TYR A 25 -6.24 -10.41 2.96
CA TYR A 25 -5.72 -10.92 4.22
C TYR A 25 -5.44 -12.42 4.16
N ALA A 26 -6.25 -13.17 3.40
CA ALA A 26 -6.11 -14.62 3.26
C ALA A 26 -4.88 -14.99 2.42
N ALA A 27 -4.58 -14.24 1.35
CA ALA A 27 -3.35 -14.43 0.58
C ALA A 27 -2.09 -14.05 1.37
N VAL A 28 -2.17 -13.02 2.23
CA VAL A 28 -1.03 -12.56 3.04
C VAL A 28 -0.79 -13.45 4.28
N ARG A 29 -1.85 -14.04 4.85
CA ARG A 29 -1.77 -14.96 6.00
C ARG A 29 -2.46 -16.30 5.70
N PRO A 30 -1.83 -17.18 4.91
CA PRO A 30 -2.43 -18.44 4.48
C PRO A 30 -2.70 -19.43 5.64
N ARG A 31 -2.04 -19.24 6.80
CA ARG A 31 -2.23 -20.05 8.01
C ARG A 31 -3.24 -19.47 9.00
N ALA A 32 -3.88 -18.34 8.69
CA ALA A 32 -4.90 -17.77 9.57
C ALA A 32 -6.10 -18.70 9.67
N THR A 33 -6.59 -18.89 10.89
CA THR A 33 -7.81 -19.63 11.19
C THR A 33 -9.04 -18.90 10.63
N ALA A 34 -10.16 -19.60 10.50
CA ALA A 34 -11.41 -19.00 10.05
C ALA A 34 -11.91 -17.90 10.99
N GLU A 35 -11.71 -18.05 12.30
CA GLU A 35 -12.08 -17.04 13.30
C GLU A 35 -11.23 -15.78 13.20
N GLU A 36 -9.92 -15.91 13.00
CA GLU A 36 -9.03 -14.76 12.81
C GLU A 36 -9.34 -13.99 11.52
N LYS A 37 -9.69 -14.70 10.44
CA LYS A 37 -10.13 -14.07 9.18
C LYS A 37 -11.43 -13.30 9.39
N ARG A 38 -12.41 -13.93 10.04
CA ARG A 38 -13.70 -13.31 10.33
C ARG A 38 -13.56 -12.09 11.23
N HIS A 39 -12.73 -12.17 12.28
CA HIS A 39 -12.47 -11.03 13.17
C HIS A 39 -11.80 -9.87 12.42
N PHE A 40 -10.85 -10.17 11.52
CA PHE A 40 -10.26 -9.16 10.65
C PHE A 40 -11.32 -8.49 9.75
N GLU A 41 -12.20 -9.27 9.12
CA GLU A 41 -13.28 -8.73 8.28
C GLU A 41 -14.25 -7.84 9.07
N GLU A 42 -14.65 -8.30 10.26
CA GLU A 42 -15.63 -7.64 11.13
C GLU A 42 -15.10 -6.37 11.80
N VAL A 43 -13.78 -6.28 12.03
CA VAL A 43 -13.17 -5.13 12.74
C VAL A 43 -12.40 -4.25 11.77
N PHE A 44 -11.44 -4.82 11.04
CA PHE A 44 -10.47 -4.07 10.24
C PHE A 44 -11.06 -3.56 8.93
N THR A 45 -11.92 -4.35 8.27
CA THR A 45 -12.64 -3.94 7.05
C THR A 45 -14.10 -3.56 7.31
N SER A 46 -14.46 -3.32 8.58
CA SER A 46 -15.81 -2.88 8.97
C SER A 46 -16.26 -1.59 8.27
N THR A 47 -15.30 -0.73 7.96
CA THR A 47 -15.44 0.43 7.08
C THR A 47 -14.33 0.36 6.04
N ILE A 48 -14.67 0.52 4.77
CA ILE A 48 -13.70 0.55 3.68
C ILE A 48 -13.09 1.95 3.61
N TYR A 49 -11.77 2.01 3.76
CA TYR A 49 -10.98 3.20 3.55
C TYR A 49 -10.21 3.03 2.26
N GLU A 50 -10.41 3.94 1.32
CA GLU A 50 -9.66 4.01 0.07
C GLU A 50 -9.05 5.38 -0.07
N THR A 51 -7.78 5.44 -0.47
CA THR A 51 -7.10 6.71 -0.71
C THR A 51 -6.06 6.55 -1.79
N GLU A 52 -6.12 7.47 -2.75
CA GLU A 52 -5.12 7.61 -3.80
C GLU A 52 -3.87 8.29 -3.24
N HIS A 53 -2.72 7.66 -3.47
CA HIS A 53 -1.42 8.20 -3.09
C HIS A 53 -0.46 8.16 -4.28
N PRO A 54 0.42 9.16 -4.43
CA PRO A 54 1.45 9.13 -5.46
C PRO A 54 2.48 8.05 -5.13
N VAL A 55 2.84 7.21 -6.10
CA VAL A 55 3.79 6.09 -5.88
C VAL A 55 5.15 6.57 -5.38
N VAL A 56 5.53 7.80 -5.72
CA VAL A 56 6.70 8.49 -5.17
C VAL A 56 6.24 9.60 -4.23
N ARG A 57 6.70 9.55 -2.98
CA ARG A 57 6.54 10.64 -2.00
C ARG A 57 7.85 11.33 -1.72
N VAL A 58 7.77 12.59 -1.28
CA VAL A 58 8.91 13.36 -0.78
C VAL A 58 8.89 13.34 0.74
N HIS A 59 9.98 12.96 1.37
CA HIS A 59 10.09 12.94 2.83
C HIS A 59 10.02 14.38 3.38
N PRO A 60 9.12 14.69 4.32
CA PRO A 60 8.85 16.08 4.71
C PRO A 60 10.03 16.76 5.41
N GLU A 61 10.90 16.00 6.07
CA GLU A 61 12.04 16.54 6.82
C GLU A 61 13.35 16.55 6.02
N THR A 62 13.52 15.63 5.07
CA THR A 62 14.80 15.44 4.35
C THR A 62 14.71 15.85 2.88
N GLY A 63 13.50 15.98 2.33
CA GLY A 63 13.28 16.26 0.91
C GLY A 63 13.59 15.09 -0.03
N GLU A 64 13.95 13.92 0.51
CA GLU A 64 14.31 12.77 -0.29
C GLU A 64 13.08 12.08 -0.90
N LYS A 65 13.20 11.60 -2.13
CA LYS A 65 12.17 10.81 -2.79
C LYS A 65 12.20 9.36 -2.32
N SER A 66 11.07 8.82 -1.87
CA SER A 66 10.89 7.41 -1.53
C SER A 66 9.70 6.81 -2.27
N LEU A 67 9.74 5.49 -2.47
CA LEU A 67 8.54 4.77 -2.92
C LEU A 67 7.62 4.58 -1.69
N LEU A 68 6.31 4.55 -1.93
CA LEU A 68 5.31 4.17 -0.92
C LEU A 68 5.25 2.66 -0.69
#